data_AF-A0A0G3H4T0-F1
#
_entry.id   AF-A0A0G3H4T0-F1
#
_cell.length_a   1.000
_cell.length_b   1.000
_cell.length_c   1.000
_cell.angle_alpha   90.00
_cell.angle_beta   90.00
_cell.angle_gamma   90.00
#
_symmetry.space_group_name_H-M   'P 1'
#
loop_
_entity.id
_entity.type
_entity.pdbx_description
1 polymer ?
#
loop_
_entity_poly.entity_id
_entity_poly.type
_entity_poly.pdbx_seq_one_letter_code
_entity_poly.pdbx_strand_id
1 'polypeptide(L)'
;MSMPREVLDRIAAWRRLSEAEQVACLRGQVVDEVVGNMRMEGQPVSAAWESQARKTTASGQVEAYWPTRIDAETRRRLQGKRAPA
;
A
#
# COMPACT_ATOMS: atom_id res chain seq x y z
N MET A 1 -18.49 8.51 -26.96
CA MET A 1 -18.55 9.09 -25.60
C MET A 1 -17.42 10.09 -25.47
N SER A 2 -17.73 11.34 -25.11
CA SER A 2 -16.69 12.34 -24.80
C SER A 2 -16.12 12.07 -23.40
N MET A 3 -14.81 12.27 -23.22
CA MET A 3 -14.16 12.08 -21.93
C MET A 3 -14.58 13.21 -20.98
N PRO A 4 -15.01 12.92 -19.73
CA PRO A 4 -15.45 13.95 -18.79
C PRO A 4 -14.34 14.97 -18.52
N ARG A 5 -14.73 16.25 -18.36
CA ARG A 5 -13.77 17.35 -18.12
C ARG A 5 -12.87 17.10 -16.90
N GLU A 6 -13.44 16.55 -15.83
CA GLU A 6 -12.71 16.17 -14.63
C GLU A 6 -11.56 15.19 -14.90
N VAL A 7 -11.78 14.21 -15.78
CA VAL A 7 -10.76 13.23 -16.15
C VAL A 7 -9.62 13.91 -16.91
N LEU A 8 -9.96 14.83 -17.83
CA LEU A 8 -8.97 15.61 -18.56
C LEU A 8 -8.15 16.52 -17.63
N ASP A 9 -8.79 17.15 -16.65
CA ASP A 9 -8.12 17.99 -15.67
C ASP A 9 -7.18 17.16 -14.77
N ARG A 10 -7.60 15.95 -14.37
CA ARG A 10 -6.74 15.00 -13.62
C ARG A 10 -5.54 14.54 -14.45
N ILE A 11 -5.72 14.24 -15.73
CA ILE A 11 -4.61 13.88 -16.64
C ILE A 11 -3.64 15.05 -16.80
N ALA A 12 -4.17 16.28 -16.95
CA ALA A 12 -3.34 17.48 -17.06
C ALA A 12 -2.54 17.74 -15.77
N ALA A 13 -3.16 17.57 -14.60
CA ALA A 13 -2.48 17.66 -13.31
C ALA A 13 -1.38 16.59 -13.17
N TRP A 14 -1.68 15.34 -13.54
CA TRP A 14 -0.71 14.25 -13.53
C TRP A 14 0.52 14.55 -14.40
N ARG A 15 0.31 15.03 -15.62
CA ARG A 15 1.39 15.34 -16.57
C ARG A 15 2.27 16.53 -16.15
N ARG A 16 1.83 17.34 -15.18
CA ARG A 16 2.64 18.44 -14.62
C ARG A 16 3.59 17.98 -13.53
N LEU A 17 3.37 16.80 -12.96
CA LEU A 17 4.28 16.21 -11.99
C LEU A 17 5.58 15.79 -12.67
N SER A 18 6.70 15.97 -11.97
CA SER A 18 7.98 15.36 -12.34
C SER A 18 7.87 13.83 -12.31
N GLU A 19 8.79 13.15 -12.99
CA GLU A 19 8.85 11.68 -12.98
C GLU A 19 8.96 11.12 -11.55
N ALA A 20 9.77 11.75 -10.70
CA ALA A 20 9.92 11.35 -9.30
C ALA A 20 8.61 11.47 -8.51
N GLU A 21 7.85 12.55 -8.72
CA GLU A 21 6.54 12.74 -8.09
C GLU A 21 5.52 11.73 -8.61
N GLN A 22 5.49 11.47 -9.92
CA GLN A 22 4.62 10.44 -10.51
C GLN A 22 4.94 9.07 -9.92
N VAL A 23 6.22 8.71 -9.82
CA VAL A 23 6.66 7.46 -9.20
C VAL A 23 6.25 7.38 -7.74
N ALA A 24 6.41 8.46 -6.97
CA ALA A 24 5.98 8.50 -5.57
C ALA A 24 4.47 8.28 -5.43
N CYS A 25 3.66 8.94 -6.27
CA CYS A 25 2.20 8.75 -6.31
C CYS A 25 1.82 7.31 -6.64
N LEU A 26 2.38 6.73 -7.72
CA LEU A 26 2.08 5.35 -8.13
C LEU A 26 2.43 4.35 -7.03
N ARG A 27 3.58 4.53 -6.37
CA ARG A 27 3.98 3.61 -5.30
C ARG A 27 3.13 3.80 -4.04
N GLY A 28 2.65 5.01 -3.75
CA GLY A 28 1.64 5.25 -2.71
C GLY A 28 0.35 4.48 -2.98
N GLN A 29 -0.13 4.48 -4.23
CA GLN A 29 -1.32 3.72 -4.64
C GLN A 29 -1.15 2.20 -4.45
N VAL A 30 0.06 1.67 -4.68
CA VAL A 30 0.34 0.25 -4.41
C VAL A 30 0.17 -0.08 -2.93
N VAL A 31 0.60 0.80 -2.02
CA VAL A 31 0.39 0.60 -0.58
C VAL A 31 -1.10 0.62 -0.24
N ASP A 32 -1.85 1.58 -0.78
CA ASP A 32 -3.30 1.69 -0.58
C ASP A 32 -4.03 0.42 -1.06
N GLU A 33 -3.65 -0.10 -2.22
CA GLU A 33 -4.24 -1.32 -2.81
C GLU A 33 -3.93 -2.56 -1.95
N VAL A 34 -2.69 -2.72 -1.49
CA VAL A 34 -2.32 -3.84 -0.61
C VAL A 34 -3.09 -3.77 0.71
N VAL A 35 -3.15 -2.58 1.32
CA VAL A 35 -3.90 -2.37 2.57
C VAL A 35 -5.39 -2.65 2.37
N GLY A 36 -5.97 -2.16 1.27
CA GLY A 36 -7.36 -2.40 0.89
C GLY A 36 -7.65 -3.89 0.75
N ASN A 37 -6.83 -4.61 -0.01
CA ASN A 37 -6.97 -6.05 -0.21
C ASN A 37 -6.88 -6.84 1.11
N MET A 38 -5.89 -6.52 1.95
CA MET A 38 -5.78 -7.17 3.26
C MET A 38 -7.00 -6.92 4.16
N ARG A 39 -7.50 -5.68 4.20
CA ARG A 39 -8.73 -5.35 4.94
C ARG A 39 -9.94 -6.09 4.40
N MET A 40 -10.09 -6.21 3.08
CA MET A 40 -11.17 -6.99 2.44
C MET A 40 -11.10 -8.48 2.80
N GLU A 41 -9.90 -9.04 2.90
CA GLU A 41 -9.69 -10.42 3.36
C GLU A 41 -9.84 -10.62 4.88
N GLY A 42 -10.20 -9.56 5.63
CA GLY A 42 -10.28 -9.60 7.09
C GLY A 42 -8.93 -9.75 7.78
N GLN A 43 -7.83 -9.51 7.05
CA GLN A 43 -6.47 -9.55 7.59
C GLN A 43 -6.16 -8.18 8.21
N PRO A 44 -5.82 -8.12 9.51
CA PRO A 44 -5.42 -6.87 10.13
C PRO A 44 -4.08 -6.40 9.55
N VAL A 45 -4.01 -5.11 9.20
CA VAL A 45 -2.77 -4.44 8.81
C VAL A 45 -2.35 -3.51 9.95
N SER A 46 -1.11 -3.63 10.42
CA SER A 46 -0.62 -2.76 11.49
C SER A 46 -0.41 -1.33 10.98
N ALA A 47 -0.82 -0.34 11.77
CA ALA A 47 -0.62 1.08 11.43
C ALA A 47 0.87 1.45 11.30
N ALA A 48 1.73 0.78 12.08
CA ALA A 48 3.18 0.95 11.99
C ALA A 48 3.73 0.45 10.65
N TRP A 49 3.26 -0.70 10.15
CA TRP A 49 3.63 -1.20 8.84
C TRP A 49 3.11 -0.28 7.73
N GLU A 50 1.86 0.18 7.81
CA GLU A 50 1.30 1.09 6.80
C GLU A 50 2.10 2.41 6.72
N SER A 51 2.43 3.02 7.87
CA SER A 51 3.25 4.23 7.91
C SER A 51 4.65 4.00 7.34
N GLN A 52 5.29 2.87 7.66
CA GLN A 52 6.61 2.55 7.15
C GLN A 52 6.58 2.27 5.65
N ALA A 53 5.59 1.52 5.18
CA ALA A 53 5.39 1.22 3.76
C ALA A 53 5.27 2.51 2.95
N ARG A 54 4.42 3.46 3.39
CA ARG A 54 4.27 4.76 2.71
C ARG A 54 5.60 5.54 2.61
N LYS A 55 6.45 5.46 3.64
CA LYS A 55 7.77 6.13 3.67
C LYS A 55 8.79 5.46 2.74
N THR A 56 8.89 4.13 2.77
CA THR A 56 9.88 3.38 1.98
C THR A 56 9.54 3.33 0.51
N THR A 57 8.25 3.30 0.17
CA THR A 57 7.80 3.37 -1.21
C THR A 57 8.05 4.75 -1.82
N ALA A 58 7.88 5.82 -1.05
CA ALA A 58 8.23 7.17 -1.50
C ALA A 58 9.75 7.33 -1.75
N SER A 59 10.60 6.68 -0.95
CA SER A 59 12.07 6.73 -1.11
C SER A 59 12.64 5.78 -2.16
N GLY A 60 11.84 4.86 -2.71
CA GLY A 60 12.28 3.89 -3.72
C GLY A 60 13.08 2.71 -3.22
N GLN A 61 13.13 2.50 -1.91
CA GLN A 61 13.75 1.35 -1.28
C GLN A 61 12.75 0.18 -1.21
N VAL A 62 12.38 -0.40 -2.37
CA VAL A 62 11.30 -1.41 -2.45
C VAL A 62 11.83 -2.86 -2.41
N GLU A 63 13.12 -3.10 -2.67
CA GLU A 63 13.62 -4.46 -2.92
C GLU A 63 13.69 -5.40 -1.71
N ALA A 64 13.60 -4.90 -0.47
CA ALA A 64 13.86 -5.74 0.72
C ALA A 64 12.68 -5.92 1.69
N TYR A 65 11.53 -5.25 1.50
CA TYR A 65 10.55 -5.11 2.59
C TYR A 65 9.30 -5.99 2.48
N TRP A 66 9.08 -6.68 1.35
CA TRP A 66 7.85 -7.45 1.09
C TRP A 66 7.66 -8.85 1.74
N PRO A 67 8.62 -9.53 2.41
CA PRO A 67 8.34 -10.89 2.89
C PRO A 67 7.55 -11.04 4.20
N THR A 68 7.25 -10.00 4.99
CA THR A 68 6.53 -10.19 6.26
C THR A 68 5.33 -9.26 6.44
N ARG A 69 4.29 -9.50 5.61
CA ARG A 69 2.95 -8.86 5.63
C ARG A 69 2.14 -9.09 6.91
N ILE A 70 2.62 -9.91 7.82
CA ILE A 70 1.97 -10.18 9.11
C ILE A 70 2.95 -9.70 10.16
N ASP A 71 2.59 -8.64 10.90
CA ASP A 71 3.42 -8.19 12.02
C ASP A 71 3.63 -9.38 12.99
N ALA A 72 4.75 -9.37 13.73
CA ALA A 72 5.11 -10.49 14.59
C ALA A 72 4.04 -10.80 15.66
N GLU A 73 3.18 -9.83 16.00
CA GLU A 73 2.08 -9.98 16.95
C GLU A 73 0.86 -10.64 16.30
N THR A 74 0.51 -10.29 15.07
CA THR A 74 -0.52 -10.95 14.27
C THR A 74 -0.09 -12.39 13.94
N ARG A 75 1.19 -12.63 13.67
CA ARG A 75 1.74 -13.99 13.47
C ARG A 75 1.62 -14.81 14.76
N ARG A 76 1.89 -14.19 15.92
CA ARG A 76 1.71 -14.81 17.25
C ARG A 76 0.24 -15.16 17.52
N ARG A 77 -0.70 -14.26 17.19
CA ARG A 77 -2.15 -14.46 17.35
C ARG A 77 -2.69 -15.58 16.46
N LEU A 78 -2.19 -15.71 15.23
CA LEU A 78 -2.56 -16.79 14.31
C LEU A 78 -1.98 -18.15 14.74
N GLN A 79 -0.78 -18.18 15.32
CA GLN A 79 -0.15 -19.41 15.83
C GLN A 79 -0.77 -19.89 17.16
N GLY A 80 -1.20 -18.97 18.03
CA GLY A 80 -1.85 -19.30 19.31
C GLY A 80 -3.25 -19.91 19.18
N LYS A 81 -3.95 -19.71 18.05
CA LYS A 81 -5.25 -20.34 17.77
C LYS A 81 -5.18 -21.78 17.28
N ARG A 82 -3.97 -22.33 17.13
CA ARG A 82 -3.72 -23.63 16.48
C ARG A 82 -3.21 -24.72 17.44
N ALA A 83 -3.47 -24.57 18.74
CA ALA A 83 -3.30 -25.65 19.71
C ALA A 83 -4.66 -26.32 19.96
N PRO A 84 -4.91 -27.55 19.47
CA PRO A 84 -5.97 -28.37 20.03
C PRO A 84 -5.55 -28.86 21.43
N ALA A 85 -6.53 -28.93 22.33
CA ALA A 85 -6.47 -29.70 23.57
C ALA A 85 -6.40 -31.21 23.28
#